data_AF-A0A921MS45-F1
#
_entry.id   AF-A0A921MS45-F1
#
_cell.length_a   1.000
_cell.length_b   1.000
_cell.length_c   1.000
_cell.angle_alpha   90.00
_cell.angle_beta   90.00
_cell.angle_gamma   90.00
#
_symmetry.space_group_name_H-M   'P 1'
#
loop_
_entity.id
_entity.type
_entity.pdbx_description
1 polymer ?
#
loop_
_entity_poly.entity_id
_entity_poly.type
_entity_poly.pdbx_seq_one_letter_code
_entity_poly.pdbx_strand_id
1 'polypeptide(L)'
;MKVKEHSHLRGQNGCLGFFYGLDALLSAYPEGGLPGEFFVNGKTQSIWVWDATGRSWYDSNHAAPAPFFGIITDTNSFSPNVESGKEACFVYIAGHAGSYHFLALKGVSPLTVTTTSAAVIVLVWDGTTWRDYVTPISLDDAVHLSYMYRGSWTESSTYIYADGFTDVVYYLGKYYRVKQAGSVTGEIPDESDKWEEVTHFYAVADQLYLPTGQLIVLDRQQAIRVKGFGSTWELGDGIIRHLETGTFLSTAGELRVPAGGDSEIVISPVERGIKFWRNNKEVLIIDWDNNNQVRLLMSQFDDSGSRELSISPQQITLSQLDSAGQTLNTSQLSLNGLNCRLKQWSDTLVEGDIYVDENNVLKQKRG
;
A
#
# COMPACT_ATOMS: atom_id res chain seq x y z
N MET A 1 -17.20 -26.92 -8.54
CA MET A 1 -15.78 -26.53 -8.62
C MET A 1 -15.75 -25.13 -9.22
N LYS A 2 -15.44 -24.09 -8.43
CA LYS A 2 -15.40 -22.71 -8.95
C LYS A 2 -14.14 -22.59 -9.81
N VAL A 3 -14.31 -22.53 -11.13
CA VAL A 3 -13.23 -22.19 -12.05
C VAL A 3 -12.86 -20.73 -11.77
N LYS A 4 -11.61 -20.49 -11.39
CA LYS A 4 -11.06 -19.14 -11.27
C LYS A 4 -10.79 -18.69 -12.71
N GLU A 5 -11.63 -17.81 -13.25
CA GLU A 5 -11.32 -17.16 -14.52
C GLU A 5 -10.16 -16.18 -14.29
N HIS A 6 -8.98 -16.53 -14.80
CA HIS A 6 -7.87 -15.59 -14.92
C HIS A 6 -8.06 -14.81 -16.23
N SER A 7 -8.37 -13.53 -16.09
CA SER A 7 -8.40 -12.57 -17.19
C SER A 7 -6.96 -12.16 -17.50
N HIS A 8 -6.42 -12.61 -18.64
CA HIS A 8 -5.24 -11.97 -19.23
C HIS A 8 -5.64 -10.57 -19.67
N LEU A 9 -5.53 -9.59 -18.77
CA LEU A 9 -5.66 -8.18 -19.12
C LEU A 9 -4.54 -7.86 -20.14
N ARG A 10 -4.91 -7.28 -21.29
CA ARG A 10 -3.93 -6.73 -22.25
C ARG A 10 -2.91 -5.87 -21.49
N GLY A 11 -1.65 -6.30 -21.48
CA GLY A 11 -0.55 -5.58 -20.81
C GLY A 11 0.00 -6.22 -19.52
N GLN A 12 -0.51 -7.37 -19.08
CA GLN A 12 0.29 -8.23 -18.20
C GLN A 12 1.25 -9.04 -19.06
N ASN A 13 2.55 -8.87 -18.83
CA ASN A 13 3.57 -9.80 -19.28
C ASN A 13 3.10 -11.21 -18.88
N GLY A 14 3.06 -12.13 -19.84
CA GLY A 14 2.70 -13.54 -19.65
C GLY A 14 3.64 -14.27 -18.69
N CYS A 15 3.77 -15.60 -18.82
CA CYS A 15 4.54 -16.47 -17.91
C CYS A 15 6.07 -16.23 -17.84
N LEU A 16 6.56 -14.99 -17.93
CA LEU A 16 7.94 -14.57 -17.76
C LEU A 16 8.34 -14.61 -16.28
N GLY A 17 8.89 -15.74 -15.83
CA GLY A 17 9.34 -15.87 -14.44
C GLY A 17 9.97 -17.20 -14.08
N PHE A 18 10.44 -17.29 -12.84
CA PHE A 18 10.96 -18.51 -12.24
C PHE A 18 9.85 -19.23 -11.48
N PHE A 19 9.63 -20.51 -11.78
CA PHE A 19 8.71 -21.37 -11.04
C PHE A 19 9.46 -22.60 -10.56
N TYR A 20 9.20 -23.04 -9.33
CA TYR A 20 9.87 -24.23 -8.79
C TYR A 20 9.59 -25.49 -9.64
N GLY A 21 8.47 -25.57 -10.36
CA GLY A 21 8.19 -26.64 -11.31
C GLY A 21 6.90 -26.41 -12.09
N LEU A 22 6.61 -27.26 -13.07
CA LEU A 22 5.42 -27.14 -13.92
C LEU A 22 4.10 -27.10 -13.11
N ASP A 23 3.99 -27.89 -12.03
CA ASP A 23 2.80 -27.88 -11.17
C ASP A 23 2.56 -26.52 -10.51
N ALA A 24 3.64 -25.82 -10.12
CA ALA A 24 3.55 -24.48 -9.53
C ALA A 24 3.12 -23.44 -10.56
N LEU A 25 3.60 -23.57 -11.81
CA LEU A 25 3.15 -22.74 -12.92
C LEU A 25 1.68 -22.99 -13.23
N LEU A 26 1.25 -24.26 -13.37
CA LEU A 26 -0.14 -24.62 -13.69
C LEU A 26 -1.11 -24.28 -12.55
N SER A 27 -0.64 -24.18 -11.31
CA SER A 27 -1.44 -23.65 -10.21
C SER A 27 -1.69 -22.14 -10.32
N ALA A 28 -0.77 -21.40 -10.95
CA ALA A 28 -0.90 -19.96 -11.16
C ALA A 28 -1.59 -19.61 -12.49
N TYR A 29 -1.33 -20.41 -13.52
CA TYR A 29 -1.81 -20.28 -14.90
C TYR A 29 -2.42 -21.61 -15.38
N PRO A 30 -3.60 -22.01 -14.87
CA PRO A 30 -4.21 -23.29 -15.18
C PRO A 30 -4.63 -23.44 -16.64
N GLU A 31 -4.85 -22.33 -17.34
CA GLU A 31 -5.14 -22.25 -18.77
C GLU A 31 -3.91 -22.46 -19.69
N GLY A 32 -2.69 -22.44 -19.13
CA GLY A 32 -1.44 -22.50 -19.89
C GLY A 32 -0.89 -21.13 -20.27
N GLY A 33 0.05 -21.10 -21.22
CA GLY A 33 0.68 -19.88 -21.71
C GLY A 33 0.02 -19.31 -22.98
N LEU A 34 0.49 -18.16 -23.43
CA LEU A 34 0.26 -17.63 -24.77
C LEU A 34 1.42 -18.00 -25.72
N PRO A 35 1.22 -17.95 -27.05
CA PRO A 35 2.30 -18.18 -28.01
C PRO A 35 3.53 -17.31 -27.72
N GLY A 36 4.70 -17.94 -27.60
CA GLY A 36 5.97 -17.26 -27.32
C GLY A 36 6.31 -17.09 -25.83
N GLU A 37 5.45 -17.51 -24.92
CA GLU A 37 5.75 -17.47 -23.49
C GLU A 37 6.71 -18.59 -23.08
N PHE A 38 7.58 -18.28 -22.12
CA PHE A 38 8.53 -19.23 -21.54
C PHE A 38 8.74 -18.93 -20.06
N PHE A 39 9.07 -19.94 -19.27
CA PHE A 39 9.44 -19.79 -17.85
C PHE A 39 10.73 -20.54 -17.53
N VAL A 40 11.38 -20.18 -16.42
CA VAL A 40 12.53 -20.91 -15.89
C VAL A 40 12.04 -21.89 -14.83
N ASN A 41 12.24 -23.19 -15.08
CA ASN A 41 11.85 -24.26 -14.18
C ASN A 41 12.98 -24.55 -13.18
N GLY A 42 12.73 -24.26 -11.90
CA GLY A 42 13.67 -24.47 -10.80
C GLY A 42 13.94 -25.94 -10.46
N LYS A 43 13.00 -26.85 -10.74
CA LYS A 43 13.13 -28.30 -10.48
C LYS A 43 14.01 -28.96 -11.53
N THR A 44 13.92 -28.54 -12.79
CA THR A 44 14.73 -29.10 -13.89
C THR A 44 15.92 -28.22 -14.26
N GLN A 45 16.02 -27.01 -13.70
CA GLN A 45 17.02 -26.00 -14.02
C GLN A 45 17.10 -25.70 -15.52
N SER A 46 15.94 -25.53 -16.16
CA SER A 46 15.81 -25.39 -17.61
C SER A 46 14.78 -24.34 -18.00
N ILE A 47 14.85 -23.87 -19.24
CA ILE A 47 13.81 -23.01 -19.80
C ILE A 47 12.71 -23.91 -20.36
N TRP A 48 11.46 -23.54 -20.13
CA TRP A 48 10.30 -24.25 -20.67
C TRP A 48 9.49 -23.29 -21.52
N VAL A 49 9.11 -23.72 -22.72
CA VAL A 49 8.40 -22.89 -23.70
C VAL A 49 6.98 -23.42 -23.91
N TRP A 50 6.02 -22.51 -24.06
CA TRP A 50 4.64 -22.88 -24.36
C TRP A 50 4.44 -23.18 -25.84
N ASP A 51 3.92 -24.37 -26.14
CA ASP A 51 3.42 -24.74 -27.47
C ASP A 51 1.91 -24.51 -27.54
N ALA A 52 1.52 -23.51 -28.31
CA ALA A 52 0.12 -23.18 -28.53
C ALA A 52 -0.64 -24.23 -29.37
N THR A 53 0.08 -25.03 -30.16
CA THR A 53 -0.51 -26.06 -31.04
C THR A 53 -0.88 -27.31 -30.24
N GLY A 54 0.08 -27.84 -29.46
CA GLY A 54 -0.11 -28.96 -28.56
C GLY A 54 -0.68 -28.60 -27.19
N ARG A 55 -0.88 -27.31 -26.91
CA ARG A 55 -1.35 -26.76 -25.61
C ARG A 55 -0.58 -27.34 -24.43
N SER A 56 0.74 -27.38 -24.55
CA SER A 56 1.62 -28.04 -23.60
C SER A 56 2.90 -27.23 -23.35
N TRP A 57 3.44 -27.35 -22.14
CA TRP A 57 4.74 -26.78 -21.78
C TRP A 57 5.86 -27.77 -22.11
N TYR A 58 6.89 -27.31 -22.80
CA TYR A 58 8.01 -28.15 -23.23
C TYR A 58 9.31 -27.71 -22.59
N ASP A 59 10.00 -28.67 -21.97
CA ASP A 59 11.34 -28.48 -21.45
C ASP A 59 12.34 -28.32 -22.60
N SER A 60 13.01 -27.16 -22.70
CA SER A 60 14.02 -26.91 -23.72
C SER A 60 15.27 -27.77 -23.55
N ASN A 61 15.45 -28.41 -22.38
CA ASN A 61 16.57 -29.32 -22.13
C ASN A 61 16.27 -30.78 -22.54
N HIS A 62 15.02 -31.10 -22.91
CA HIS A 62 14.65 -32.41 -23.46
C HIS A 62 14.34 -32.29 -24.95
N ALA A 63 14.46 -33.39 -25.70
CA ALA A 63 14.20 -33.40 -27.13
C ALA A 63 12.78 -32.89 -27.41
N ALA A 64 12.66 -31.67 -27.93
CA ALA A 64 11.37 -31.13 -28.31
C ALA A 64 10.85 -31.94 -29.51
N PRO A 65 9.52 -32.11 -29.62
CA PRO A 65 8.94 -32.67 -30.83
C PRO A 65 9.27 -31.77 -32.03
N ALA A 66 9.36 -32.39 -33.20
CA ALA A 66 9.50 -31.65 -34.46
C ALA A 66 8.41 -30.55 -34.55
N PRO A 67 8.75 -29.35 -35.06
CA PRO A 67 9.96 -29.06 -35.81
C PRO A 67 11.13 -28.50 -34.98
N PHE A 68 11.12 -28.48 -33.63
CA PHE A 68 12.25 -27.95 -32.86
C PHE A 68 13.33 -29.01 -32.62
N PHE A 69 14.57 -28.76 -33.06
CA PHE A 69 15.67 -29.72 -33.03
C PHE A 69 16.82 -29.33 -32.08
N GLY A 70 16.87 -28.11 -31.55
CA GLY A 70 17.79 -27.75 -30.47
C GLY A 70 18.37 -26.34 -30.51
N ILE A 71 19.31 -26.09 -29.60
CA ILE A 71 20.02 -24.82 -29.43
C ILE A 71 21.40 -24.90 -30.08
N ILE A 72 21.76 -23.87 -30.84
CA ILE A 72 23.06 -23.67 -31.47
C ILE A 72 24.00 -23.05 -30.44
N THR A 73 25.14 -23.69 -30.19
CA THR A 73 26.14 -23.22 -29.22
C THR A 73 27.32 -22.50 -29.87
N ASP A 74 27.67 -22.85 -31.11
CA ASP A 74 28.73 -22.22 -31.91
C ASP A 74 28.32 -22.13 -33.38
N THR A 75 28.31 -20.94 -33.95
CA THR A 75 27.83 -20.69 -35.32
C THR A 75 28.80 -21.21 -36.39
N ASN A 76 30.10 -21.34 -36.06
CA ASN A 76 31.12 -21.77 -37.01
C ASN A 76 31.10 -23.28 -37.23
N SER A 77 30.85 -24.06 -36.17
CA SER A 77 30.81 -25.52 -36.24
C SER A 77 29.41 -26.11 -36.40
N PHE A 78 28.35 -25.29 -36.33
CA PHE A 78 26.98 -25.75 -36.47
C PHE A 78 26.68 -26.30 -37.87
N SER A 79 26.50 -27.62 -37.95
CA SER A 79 26.12 -28.33 -39.18
C SER A 79 25.07 -29.41 -38.89
N PRO A 80 23.77 -29.02 -38.85
CA PRO A 80 22.69 -29.95 -38.53
C PRO A 80 22.40 -30.89 -39.70
N ASN A 81 22.12 -32.16 -39.42
CA ASN A 81 21.72 -33.13 -40.44
C ASN A 81 20.22 -33.02 -40.78
N VAL A 82 19.85 -31.99 -41.53
CA VAL A 82 18.46 -31.77 -42.00
C VAL A 82 18.12 -32.60 -43.24
N GLU A 83 16.87 -33.07 -43.34
CA GLU A 83 16.35 -33.87 -44.46
C GLU A 83 15.48 -33.02 -45.40
N SER A 84 15.44 -33.35 -46.70
CA SER A 84 14.54 -32.68 -47.63
C SER A 84 13.08 -33.06 -47.34
N GLY A 85 12.18 -32.08 -47.38
CA GLY A 85 10.75 -32.26 -47.11
C GLY A 85 10.36 -32.40 -45.63
N LYS A 86 11.30 -32.26 -44.69
CA LYS A 86 11.02 -32.24 -43.25
C LYS A 86 11.46 -30.91 -42.65
N GLU A 87 10.55 -30.23 -41.96
CA GLU A 87 10.87 -28.97 -41.29
C GLU A 87 11.76 -29.18 -40.06
N ALA A 88 12.70 -28.27 -39.85
CA ALA A 88 13.55 -28.24 -38.66
C ALA A 88 13.82 -26.81 -38.21
N CYS A 89 13.91 -26.60 -36.91
CA CYS A 89 14.06 -25.30 -36.26
C CYS A 89 15.15 -25.38 -35.20
N PHE A 90 16.04 -24.39 -35.20
CA PHE A 90 17.16 -24.27 -34.28
C PHE A 90 17.25 -22.85 -33.74
N VAL A 91 17.72 -22.69 -32.50
CA VAL A 91 17.80 -21.38 -31.84
C VAL A 91 19.24 -21.05 -31.47
N TYR A 92 19.70 -19.85 -31.81
CA TYR A 92 20.97 -19.28 -31.36
C TYR A 92 20.71 -18.02 -30.52
N ILE A 93 21.44 -17.88 -29.40
CA ILE A 93 21.38 -16.67 -28.58
C ILE A 93 22.55 -15.76 -28.98
N ALA A 94 22.24 -14.71 -29.73
CA ALA A 94 23.17 -13.62 -30.02
C ALA A 94 23.31 -12.74 -28.78
N GLY A 95 24.47 -12.78 -28.13
CA GLY A 95 24.70 -12.03 -26.89
C GLY A 95 24.87 -10.52 -27.07
N HIS A 96 25.05 -10.02 -28.29
CA HIS A 96 25.27 -8.59 -28.58
C HIS A 96 24.90 -8.27 -30.03
N ALA A 97 24.89 -6.97 -30.38
CA ALA A 97 24.75 -6.54 -31.77
C ALA A 97 25.94 -7.04 -32.60
N GLY A 98 25.68 -7.50 -33.81
CA GLY A 98 26.73 -8.01 -34.70
C GLY A 98 26.21 -8.88 -35.82
N SER A 99 27.14 -9.29 -36.69
CA SER A 99 26.90 -10.25 -37.77
C SER A 99 27.34 -11.64 -37.33
N TYR A 100 26.41 -12.58 -37.37
CA TYR A 100 26.63 -13.97 -37.00
C TYR A 100 26.62 -14.83 -38.26
N HIS A 101 27.72 -15.56 -38.47
CA HIS A 101 27.94 -16.34 -39.69
C HIS A 101 27.73 -17.83 -39.41
N PHE A 102 26.78 -18.43 -40.14
CA PHE A 102 26.48 -19.85 -40.11
C PHE A 102 27.09 -20.50 -41.36
N LEU A 103 28.32 -21.00 -41.21
CA LEU A 103 29.18 -21.36 -42.34
C LEU A 103 28.89 -22.76 -42.92
N ALA A 104 28.36 -23.68 -42.11
CA ALA A 104 28.25 -25.10 -42.44
C ALA A 104 26.79 -25.58 -42.62
N LEU A 105 25.90 -24.69 -43.04
CA LEU A 105 24.50 -25.04 -43.33
C LEU A 105 24.40 -25.88 -44.62
N LYS A 106 23.63 -26.96 -44.56
CA LYS A 106 23.43 -27.87 -45.69
C LYS A 106 22.74 -27.15 -46.86
N GLY A 107 23.30 -27.28 -48.06
CA GLY A 107 22.65 -26.93 -49.32
C GLY A 107 22.63 -25.43 -49.67
N VAL A 108 23.30 -24.57 -48.89
CA VAL A 108 23.35 -23.12 -49.11
C VAL A 108 24.76 -22.56 -48.91
N SER A 109 25.04 -21.40 -49.52
CA SER A 109 26.20 -20.57 -49.16
C SER A 109 26.08 -20.09 -47.71
N PRO A 110 27.19 -19.68 -47.05
CA PRO A 110 27.16 -19.19 -45.68
C PRO A 110 26.04 -18.18 -45.42
N LEU A 111 25.18 -18.48 -44.46
CA LEU A 111 24.11 -17.56 -44.06
C LEU A 111 24.68 -16.58 -43.03
N THR A 112 24.47 -15.29 -43.27
CA THR A 112 24.86 -14.24 -42.33
C THR A 112 23.62 -13.56 -41.81
N VAL A 113 23.44 -13.59 -40.49
CA VAL A 113 22.33 -12.92 -39.82
C VAL A 113 22.88 -11.74 -39.03
N THR A 114 22.40 -10.54 -39.30
CA THR A 114 22.84 -9.33 -38.59
C THR A 114 21.79 -8.92 -37.57
N THR A 115 22.24 -8.60 -36.37
CA THR A 115 21.41 -8.15 -35.25
C THR A 115 21.88 -6.77 -34.79
N THR A 116 20.94 -5.92 -34.38
CA THR A 116 21.21 -4.57 -33.86
C THR A 116 21.32 -4.51 -32.34
N SER A 117 21.07 -5.64 -31.65
CA SER A 117 21.12 -5.81 -30.19
C SER A 117 21.32 -7.29 -29.85
N ALA A 118 21.41 -7.64 -28.57
CA ALA A 118 21.27 -9.03 -28.16
C ALA A 118 19.93 -9.58 -28.70
N ALA A 119 19.91 -10.81 -29.20
CA ALA A 119 18.75 -11.34 -29.91
C ALA A 119 18.69 -12.87 -29.82
N VAL A 120 17.47 -13.40 -29.92
CA VAL A 120 17.24 -14.79 -30.26
C VAL A 120 17.18 -14.87 -31.78
N ILE A 121 18.08 -15.62 -32.38
CA ILE A 121 18.07 -15.95 -33.81
C ILE A 121 17.47 -17.35 -33.96
N VAL A 122 16.38 -17.46 -34.70
CA VAL A 122 15.75 -18.75 -35.03
C VAL A 122 16.07 -19.09 -36.47
N LEU A 123 16.73 -20.22 -36.70
CA LEU A 123 16.99 -20.77 -38.04
C LEU A 123 15.97 -21.86 -38.34
N VAL A 124 15.20 -21.66 -39.41
CA VAL A 124 14.16 -22.60 -39.86
C VAL A 124 14.55 -23.16 -41.22
N TRP A 125 14.62 -24.48 -41.30
CA TRP A 125 14.67 -25.25 -42.53
C TRP A 125 13.25 -25.67 -42.91
N ASP A 126 12.76 -25.23 -44.07
CA ASP A 126 11.39 -25.51 -44.55
C ASP A 126 11.28 -26.82 -45.37
N GLY A 127 12.31 -27.66 -45.34
CA GLY A 127 12.43 -28.85 -46.19
C GLY A 127 13.15 -28.60 -47.52
N THR A 128 13.38 -27.33 -47.88
CA THR A 128 14.04 -26.93 -49.14
C THR A 128 15.07 -25.83 -48.97
N THR A 129 14.84 -24.86 -48.09
CA THR A 129 15.68 -23.68 -47.87
C THR A 129 15.74 -23.28 -46.41
N TRP A 130 16.78 -22.54 -46.05
CA TRP A 130 16.94 -21.93 -44.73
C TRP A 130 16.31 -20.53 -44.71
N ARG A 131 15.67 -20.20 -43.59
CA ARG A 131 15.19 -18.86 -43.24
C ARG A 131 15.66 -18.52 -41.83
N ASP A 132 15.96 -17.25 -41.60
CA ASP A 132 16.26 -16.71 -40.28
C ASP A 132 15.13 -15.80 -39.79
N TYR A 133 14.90 -15.85 -38.48
CA TYR A 133 14.03 -14.92 -37.77
C TYR A 133 14.81 -14.36 -36.59
N VAL A 134 14.96 -13.05 -36.54
CA VAL A 134 15.63 -12.36 -35.45
C VAL A 134 14.58 -11.77 -34.54
N THR A 135 14.55 -12.21 -33.29
CA THR A 135 13.78 -11.57 -32.22
C THR A 135 14.76 -10.87 -31.29
N PRO A 136 14.85 -9.53 -31.33
CA PRO A 136 15.65 -8.78 -30.38
C PRO A 136 15.28 -9.16 -28.94
N ILE A 137 16.29 -9.48 -28.13
CA ILE A 137 16.17 -9.58 -26.69
C ILE A 137 16.34 -8.16 -26.17
N SER A 138 15.21 -7.46 -26.05
CA SER A 138 15.15 -6.30 -25.18
C SER A 138 14.98 -6.81 -23.76
N LEU A 139 16.08 -6.91 -23.02
CA LEU A 139 15.96 -6.75 -21.58
C LEU A 139 15.55 -5.30 -21.39
N ASP A 140 14.26 -5.06 -21.17
CA ASP A 140 13.78 -3.73 -20.81
C ASP A 140 14.21 -3.47 -19.37
N ASP A 141 15.51 -3.18 -19.21
CA ASP A 141 16.17 -2.72 -18.00
C ASP A 141 17.49 -2.04 -18.42
N ALA A 142 17.66 -0.76 -18.07
CA ALA A 142 18.97 -0.11 -17.89
C ALA A 142 19.75 0.53 -19.08
N VAL A 143 19.08 1.09 -20.09
CA VAL A 143 19.58 2.32 -20.77
C VAL A 143 18.55 3.44 -20.65
N HIS A 144 17.98 3.58 -19.46
CA HIS A 144 17.20 4.78 -19.17
C HIS A 144 18.17 5.93 -18.96
N LEU A 145 17.95 7.01 -19.72
CA LEU A 145 18.23 8.36 -19.26
C LEU A 145 17.75 8.44 -17.81
N SER A 146 18.69 8.55 -16.86
CA SER A 146 18.31 8.69 -15.45
C SER A 146 17.65 10.04 -15.28
N TYR A 147 16.36 10.04 -15.00
CA TYR A 147 15.63 11.27 -14.76
C TYR A 147 15.90 11.75 -13.33
N MET A 148 16.55 12.90 -13.20
CA MET A 148 16.73 13.53 -11.89
C MET A 148 15.60 14.53 -11.66
N TYR A 149 14.62 14.16 -10.84
CA TYR A 149 13.55 15.08 -10.48
C TYR A 149 14.07 16.20 -9.58
N ARG A 150 13.91 17.46 -10.01
CA ARG A 150 14.36 18.65 -9.28
C ARG A 150 13.25 19.39 -8.55
N GLY A 151 12.01 18.90 -8.61
CA GLY A 151 10.85 19.58 -8.04
C GLY A 151 10.24 20.58 -9.02
N SER A 152 9.59 21.62 -8.49
CA SER A 152 9.02 22.70 -9.30
C SER A 152 10.13 23.52 -9.98
N TRP A 153 9.93 23.90 -11.24
CA TRP A 153 10.86 24.77 -11.96
C TRP A 153 11.02 26.13 -11.26
N THR A 154 12.25 26.65 -11.29
CA THR A 154 12.66 27.95 -10.77
C THR A 154 13.61 28.64 -11.75
N GLU A 155 13.53 29.96 -11.84
CA GLU A 155 14.34 30.77 -12.77
C GLU A 155 15.84 30.78 -12.40
N SER A 156 16.16 30.67 -11.11
CA SER A 156 17.54 30.78 -10.60
C SER A 156 18.36 29.49 -10.68
N SER A 157 17.72 28.36 -10.99
CA SER A 157 18.38 27.05 -11.03
C SER A 157 18.88 26.70 -12.43
N THR A 158 19.99 25.99 -12.47
CA THR A 158 20.54 25.41 -13.71
C THR A 158 20.18 23.94 -13.77
N TYR A 159 19.59 23.52 -14.89
CA TYR A 159 19.18 22.14 -15.16
C TYR A 159 20.02 21.57 -16.28
N ILE A 160 20.39 20.30 -16.22
CA ILE A 160 21.38 19.72 -17.12
C ILE A 160 20.93 18.41 -17.77
N TYR A 161 21.44 18.21 -18.98
CA TYR A 161 21.58 16.90 -19.62
C TYR A 161 23.08 16.55 -19.65
N ALA A 162 23.52 15.58 -18.87
CA ALA A 162 24.92 15.15 -18.79
C ALA A 162 25.03 13.68 -18.34
N ASP A 163 26.10 13.00 -18.74
CA ASP A 163 26.53 11.70 -18.17
C ASP A 163 25.42 10.63 -18.04
N GLY A 164 24.53 10.54 -19.03
CA GLY A 164 23.46 9.54 -19.05
C GLY A 164 22.25 9.87 -18.17
N PHE A 165 22.16 11.09 -17.64
CA PHE A 165 21.00 11.57 -16.89
C PHE A 165 20.49 12.92 -17.44
N THR A 166 19.22 13.21 -17.19
CA THR A 166 18.59 14.50 -17.52
C THR A 166 17.74 14.98 -16.36
N ASP A 167 17.81 16.27 -16.07
CA ASP A 167 16.97 16.89 -15.07
C ASP A 167 15.52 16.99 -15.56
N VAL A 168 14.59 16.71 -14.65
CA VAL A 168 13.14 16.82 -14.86
C VAL A 168 12.54 17.78 -13.83
N VAL A 169 11.70 18.69 -14.29
CA VAL A 169 11.00 19.68 -13.47
C VAL A 169 9.50 19.59 -13.63
N TYR A 170 8.77 20.03 -12.62
CA TYR A 170 7.33 20.25 -12.68
C TYR A 170 7.02 21.72 -12.96
N TYR A 171 6.22 22.00 -13.98
CA TYR A 171 5.81 23.35 -14.35
C TYR A 171 4.39 23.35 -14.93
N LEU A 172 3.51 24.22 -14.42
CA LEU A 172 2.11 24.40 -14.87
C LEU A 172 1.32 23.09 -15.10
N GLY A 173 1.42 22.12 -14.18
CA GLY A 173 0.64 20.87 -14.28
C GLY A 173 1.30 19.75 -15.08
N LYS A 174 2.51 19.98 -15.62
CA LYS A 174 3.21 19.07 -16.52
C LYS A 174 4.65 18.86 -16.09
N TYR A 175 5.24 17.76 -16.55
CA TYR A 175 6.66 17.47 -16.36
C TYR A 175 7.43 17.78 -17.62
N TYR A 176 8.59 18.43 -17.47
CA TYR A 176 9.48 18.76 -18.57
C TYR A 176 10.88 18.25 -18.27
N ARG A 177 11.55 17.66 -19.26
CA ARG A 177 12.96 17.26 -19.17
C ARG A 177 13.84 18.15 -20.04
N VAL A 178 15.10 18.30 -19.66
CA VAL A 178 16.10 18.99 -20.49
C VAL A 178 16.45 18.11 -21.69
N LYS A 179 16.38 18.65 -22.90
CA LYS A 179 16.82 17.98 -24.13
C LYS A 179 18.35 17.81 -24.14
N GLN A 180 18.86 17.01 -25.08
CA GLN A 180 20.30 16.76 -25.29
C GLN A 180 21.10 18.00 -25.79
N ALA A 181 20.80 19.18 -25.27
CA ALA A 181 21.35 20.48 -25.67
C ALA A 181 22.20 21.16 -24.58
N GLY A 182 22.65 20.40 -23.56
CA GLY A 182 23.52 20.88 -22.49
C GLY A 182 22.77 21.36 -21.24
N SER A 183 23.25 22.44 -20.61
CA SER A 183 22.65 23.06 -19.42
C SER A 183 21.71 24.22 -19.79
N VAL A 184 20.61 24.38 -19.05
CA VAL A 184 19.63 25.47 -19.20
C VAL A 184 19.45 26.22 -17.89
N THR A 185 19.42 27.56 -17.94
CA THR A 185 19.22 28.44 -16.77
C THR A 185 18.27 29.57 -17.16
N GLY A 186 17.24 29.83 -16.34
CA GLY A 186 16.30 30.93 -16.56
C GLY A 186 15.32 30.77 -17.74
N GLU A 187 15.45 29.73 -18.57
CA GLU A 187 14.54 29.50 -19.68
C GLU A 187 13.29 28.71 -19.26
N ILE A 188 12.12 29.21 -19.66
CA ILE A 188 10.80 28.70 -19.25
C ILE A 188 10.46 27.39 -20.01
N PRO A 189 9.99 26.32 -19.33
CA PRO A 189 9.84 25.00 -19.93
C PRO A 189 8.87 24.84 -21.11
N ASP A 190 7.81 25.63 -21.20
CA ASP A 190 6.83 25.57 -22.29
C ASP A 190 7.12 26.56 -23.43
N GLU A 191 8.07 27.48 -23.24
CA GLU A 191 8.44 28.50 -24.22
C GLU A 191 9.80 28.23 -24.89
N SER A 192 10.68 27.46 -24.26
CA SER A 192 12.04 27.21 -24.75
C SER A 192 12.19 25.89 -25.50
N ASP A 193 13.03 25.91 -26.54
CA ASP A 193 13.38 24.73 -27.33
C ASP A 193 14.31 23.76 -26.60
N LYS A 194 14.81 24.13 -25.41
CA LYS A 194 15.68 23.32 -24.54
C LYS A 194 14.92 22.29 -23.71
N TRP A 195 13.60 22.38 -23.65
CA TRP A 195 12.75 21.51 -22.87
C TRP A 195 11.87 20.63 -23.76
N GLU A 196 11.53 19.44 -23.28
CA GLU A 196 10.47 18.59 -23.84
C GLU A 196 9.53 18.11 -22.74
N GLU A 197 8.23 18.14 -23.02
CA GLU A 197 7.20 17.61 -22.13
C GLU A 197 7.30 16.08 -22.04
N VAL A 198 7.20 15.57 -20.82
CA VAL A 198 7.21 14.14 -20.50
C VAL A 198 5.77 13.70 -20.19
N THR A 199 5.24 12.78 -20.99
CA THR A 199 3.84 12.33 -20.86
C THR A 199 3.58 11.51 -19.59
N HIS A 200 4.58 10.75 -19.13
CA HIS A 200 4.51 9.95 -17.91
C HIS A 200 5.85 10.01 -17.19
N PHE A 201 5.84 10.50 -15.94
CA PHE A 201 7.03 10.58 -15.09
C PHE A 201 6.74 9.93 -13.74
N TYR A 202 7.56 8.95 -13.36
CA TYR A 202 7.51 8.29 -12.06
C TYR A 202 8.82 8.58 -11.33
N ALA A 203 8.75 9.40 -10.28
CA ALA A 203 9.87 9.56 -9.35
C ALA A 203 9.84 8.40 -8.36
N VAL A 204 10.86 7.54 -8.41
CA VAL A 204 11.10 6.53 -7.37
C VAL A 204 12.21 7.07 -6.48
N ALA A 205 11.93 7.24 -5.19
CA ALA A 205 12.97 7.63 -4.23
C ALA A 205 13.97 6.47 -4.11
N ASP A 206 15.25 6.74 -4.38
CA ASP A 206 16.35 5.77 -4.26
C ASP A 206 16.93 5.73 -2.83
N GLN A 207 16.77 6.81 -2.07
CA GLN A 207 17.22 6.95 -0.69
C GLN A 207 16.15 7.57 0.19
N LEU A 208 15.90 6.93 1.33
CA LEU A 208 15.14 7.49 2.44
C LEU A 208 16.14 7.94 3.51
N TYR A 209 16.36 9.25 3.65
CA TYR A 209 17.22 9.79 4.70
C TYR A 209 16.52 9.71 6.05
N LEU A 210 16.90 8.71 6.84
CA LEU A 210 16.51 8.57 8.24
C LEU A 210 17.58 9.21 9.13
N PRO A 211 17.21 10.10 10.08
CA PRO A 211 18.10 10.55 11.13
C PRO A 211 18.69 9.37 11.91
N THR A 212 19.90 9.55 12.46
CA THR A 212 20.63 8.52 13.20
C THR A 212 19.77 7.89 14.31
N GLY A 213 19.58 6.57 14.27
CA GLY A 213 18.82 5.82 15.30
C GLY A 213 17.36 5.51 14.95
N GLN A 214 16.87 5.90 13.78
CA GLN A 214 15.53 5.49 13.31
C GLN A 214 15.57 4.20 12.49
N LEU A 215 14.57 3.34 12.68
CA LEU A 215 14.42 2.05 12.00
C LEU A 215 12.99 1.93 11.45
N ILE A 216 12.87 1.58 10.17
CA ILE A 216 11.62 1.10 9.57
C ILE A 216 11.74 -0.41 9.39
N VAL A 217 10.86 -1.17 10.03
CA VAL A 217 10.78 -2.62 9.86
C VAL A 217 9.51 -2.94 9.09
N LEU A 218 9.68 -3.60 7.95
CA LEU A 218 8.61 -4.31 7.25
C LEU A 218 8.72 -5.77 7.68
N ASP A 219 7.94 -6.16 8.68
CA ASP A 219 7.92 -7.55 9.11
C ASP A 219 6.94 -8.37 8.24
N ARG A 220 7.05 -9.70 8.30
CA ARG A 220 6.20 -10.62 7.53
C ARG A 220 4.71 -10.57 7.95
N GLN A 221 4.31 -9.69 8.87
CA GLN A 221 2.95 -9.54 9.38
C GLN A 221 2.21 -8.33 8.78
N GLN A 222 2.69 -7.75 7.67
CA GLN A 222 2.03 -6.61 7.00
C GLN A 222 1.93 -5.34 7.88
N ALA A 223 2.81 -5.19 8.87
CA ALA A 223 2.89 -4.01 9.71
C ALA A 223 4.13 -3.16 9.39
N ILE A 224 3.96 -1.85 9.37
CA ILE A 224 5.01 -0.84 9.32
C ILE A 224 5.29 -0.40 10.76
N ARG A 225 6.50 -0.63 11.25
CA ARG A 225 6.95 -0.08 12.54
C ARG A 225 7.93 1.06 12.32
N VAL A 226 7.69 2.18 13.00
CA VAL A 226 8.57 3.35 13.03
C VAL A 226 9.06 3.52 14.46
N LYS A 227 10.38 3.42 14.65
CA LYS A 227 11.02 3.54 15.97
C LYS A 227 11.93 4.75 16.05
N GLY A 228 11.76 5.55 17.10
CA GLY A 228 12.67 6.63 17.51
C GLY A 228 13.34 6.35 18.86
N PHE A 229 13.99 7.37 19.45
CA PHE A 229 14.59 7.28 20.79
C PHE A 229 13.49 7.19 21.86
N GLY A 230 13.11 5.97 22.24
CA GLY A 230 12.18 5.68 23.35
C GLY A 230 10.69 5.69 22.99
N SER A 231 10.35 5.74 21.69
CA SER A 231 8.97 5.71 21.20
C SER A 231 8.89 4.85 19.94
N THR A 232 7.86 4.03 19.87
CA THR A 232 7.62 3.09 18.78
C THR A 232 6.17 3.17 18.35
N TRP A 233 5.97 3.46 17.07
CA TRP A 233 4.67 3.45 16.42
C TRP A 233 4.55 2.25 15.48
N GLU A 234 3.40 1.61 15.50
CA GLU A 234 3.04 0.49 14.64
C GLU A 234 1.80 0.86 13.81
N LEU A 235 1.90 0.68 12.51
CA LEU A 235 0.79 0.79 11.55
C LEU A 235 0.60 -0.58 10.90
N GLY A 236 -0.49 -1.25 11.19
CA GLY A 236 -0.77 -2.60 10.68
C GLY A 236 -2.23 -2.95 10.92
N ASP A 237 -2.81 -3.88 10.16
CA ASP A 237 -4.20 -4.33 10.34
C ASP A 237 -5.24 -3.19 10.40
N GLY A 238 -4.97 -2.07 9.73
CA GLY A 238 -5.80 -0.87 9.73
C GLY A 238 -5.83 -0.08 11.05
N ILE A 239 -4.95 -0.40 12.01
CA ILE A 239 -4.79 0.29 13.29
C ILE A 239 -3.48 1.08 13.31
N ILE A 240 -3.46 2.16 14.09
CA ILE A 240 -2.25 2.92 14.43
C ILE A 240 -2.05 2.80 15.93
N ARG A 241 -0.88 2.34 16.38
CA ARG A 241 -0.61 2.09 17.81
C ARG A 241 0.73 2.66 18.25
N HIS A 242 0.76 3.32 19.39
CA HIS A 242 1.98 3.63 20.12
C HIS A 242 2.24 2.55 21.16
N LEU A 243 3.38 1.86 21.07
CA LEU A 243 3.63 0.64 21.84
C LEU A 243 3.91 0.91 23.32
N GLU A 244 4.56 2.03 23.63
CA GLU A 244 4.98 2.35 25.00
C GLU A 244 3.82 2.86 25.86
N THR A 245 2.92 3.67 25.30
CA THR A 245 1.75 4.18 26.04
C THR A 245 0.52 3.31 25.88
N GLY A 246 0.44 2.48 24.83
CA GLY A 246 -0.77 1.77 24.45
C GLY A 246 -1.81 2.64 23.76
N THR A 247 -1.49 3.91 23.44
CA THR A 247 -2.37 4.77 22.63
C THR A 247 -2.64 4.12 21.29
N PHE A 248 -3.89 4.05 20.85
CA PHE A 248 -4.22 3.50 19.54
C PHE A 248 -5.41 4.16 18.87
N LEU A 249 -5.41 4.13 17.54
CA LEU A 249 -6.50 4.52 16.65
C LEU A 249 -6.99 3.27 15.90
N SER A 250 -8.29 2.99 16.00
CA SER A 250 -8.91 1.84 15.33
C SER A 250 -9.37 2.14 13.91
N THR A 251 -9.70 1.09 13.15
CA THR A 251 -10.33 1.19 11.81
C THR A 251 -11.68 1.90 11.83
N ALA A 252 -12.38 1.90 12.97
CA ALA A 252 -13.64 2.62 13.16
C ALA A 252 -13.42 4.10 13.53
N GLY A 253 -12.17 4.57 13.59
CA GLY A 253 -11.81 5.93 14.00
C GLY A 253 -11.84 6.15 15.51
N GLU A 254 -11.90 5.10 16.32
CA GLU A 254 -11.86 5.21 17.78
C GLU A 254 -10.41 5.47 18.23
N LEU A 255 -10.18 6.60 18.88
CA LEU A 255 -8.92 6.95 19.50
C LEU A 255 -8.98 6.67 21.00
N ARG A 256 -8.08 5.82 21.49
CA ARG A 256 -7.89 5.56 22.92
C ARG A 256 -6.52 6.04 23.37
N VAL A 257 -6.51 6.81 24.46
CA VAL A 257 -5.30 7.39 25.05
C VAL A 257 -5.24 6.98 26.52
N PRO A 258 -4.36 6.04 26.90
CA PRO A 258 -4.12 5.72 28.30
C PRO A 258 -3.50 6.92 29.03
N ALA A 259 -4.03 7.25 30.20
CA ALA A 259 -3.59 8.39 31.03
C ALA A 259 -2.77 7.96 32.26
N GLY A 260 -2.40 6.68 32.35
CA GLY A 260 -1.67 6.08 33.46
C GLY A 260 -2.59 5.47 34.53
N GLY A 261 -2.13 4.38 35.16
CA GLY A 261 -2.99 3.56 36.04
C GLY A 261 -4.20 3.00 35.28
N ASP A 262 -5.34 2.90 35.95
CA ASP A 262 -6.61 2.41 35.35
C ASP A 262 -7.43 3.55 34.71
N SER A 263 -6.77 4.53 34.09
CA SER A 263 -7.44 5.69 33.46
C SER A 263 -7.18 5.75 31.96
N GLU A 264 -8.23 6.02 31.18
CA GLU A 264 -8.17 6.17 29.72
C GLU A 264 -9.09 7.28 29.23
N ILE A 265 -8.70 7.92 28.13
CA ILE A 265 -9.54 8.85 27.37
C ILE A 265 -9.92 8.16 26.06
N VAL A 266 -11.21 8.11 25.76
CA VAL A 266 -11.75 7.49 24.55
C VAL A 266 -12.49 8.54 23.75
N ILE A 267 -12.11 8.73 22.49
CA ILE A 267 -12.84 9.52 21.51
C ILE A 267 -13.38 8.53 20.48
N SER A 268 -14.70 8.36 20.45
CA SER A 268 -15.33 7.32 19.62
C SER A 268 -16.36 7.95 18.68
N PRO A 269 -16.14 7.90 17.35
CA PRO A 269 -17.15 8.24 16.36
C PRO A 269 -18.36 7.29 16.41
N VAL A 270 -18.13 6.04 16.82
CA VAL A 270 -19.16 4.99 16.93
C VAL A 270 -20.11 5.31 18.08
N GLU A 271 -19.56 5.66 19.24
CA GLU A 271 -20.36 6.06 20.41
C GLU A 271 -20.77 7.54 20.37
N ARG A 272 -20.30 8.30 19.37
CA ARG A 272 -20.55 9.73 19.18
C ARG A 272 -20.19 10.55 20.41
N GLY A 273 -18.98 10.40 20.94
CA GLY A 273 -18.60 11.15 22.13
C GLY A 273 -17.14 11.04 22.55
N ILE A 274 -16.84 11.75 23.64
CA ILE A 274 -15.59 11.73 24.36
C ILE A 274 -15.88 11.23 25.78
N LYS A 275 -15.17 10.19 26.21
CA LYS A 275 -15.31 9.59 27.54
C LYS A 275 -13.98 9.58 28.25
N PHE A 276 -14.02 9.92 29.53
CA PHE A 276 -12.91 9.78 30.46
C PHE A 276 -13.25 8.67 31.43
N TRP A 277 -12.39 7.68 31.48
CA TRP A 277 -12.49 6.53 32.35
C TRP A 277 -11.48 6.64 33.48
N ARG A 278 -11.89 6.16 34.66
CA ARG A 278 -11.01 5.99 35.81
C ARG A 278 -11.48 4.77 36.60
N ASN A 279 -10.57 3.84 36.89
CA ASN A 279 -10.85 2.59 37.60
C ASN A 279 -12.01 1.80 36.95
N ASN A 280 -12.01 1.69 35.61
CA ASN A 280 -13.07 1.06 34.82
C ASN A 280 -14.47 1.65 35.00
N LYS A 281 -14.56 2.95 35.38
CA LYS A 281 -15.82 3.69 35.43
C LYS A 281 -15.75 4.95 34.57
N GLU A 282 -16.83 5.25 33.85
CA GLU A 282 -17.00 6.51 33.12
C GLU A 282 -17.22 7.66 34.11
N VAL A 283 -16.24 8.55 34.24
CA VAL A 283 -16.28 9.67 35.20
C VAL A 283 -16.63 11.00 34.57
N LEU A 284 -16.36 11.16 33.27
CA LEU A 284 -16.79 12.31 32.47
C LEU A 284 -17.17 11.82 31.07
N ILE A 285 -18.35 12.20 30.61
CA ILE A 285 -18.88 11.88 29.28
C ILE A 285 -19.31 13.19 28.63
N ILE A 286 -18.88 13.38 27.38
CA ILE A 286 -19.36 14.41 26.48
C ILE A 286 -19.90 13.70 25.26
N ASP A 287 -21.22 13.61 25.13
CA ASP A 287 -21.88 12.84 24.09
C ASP A 287 -23.18 13.50 23.62
N TRP A 288 -23.95 12.78 22.82
CA TRP A 288 -25.29 13.17 22.41
C TRP A 288 -26.29 12.20 23.04
N ASP A 289 -27.34 12.74 23.65
CA ASP A 289 -28.42 11.94 24.21
C ASP A 289 -29.33 11.34 23.11
N ASN A 290 -30.33 10.55 23.53
CA ASN A 290 -31.29 9.92 22.62
C ASN A 290 -32.14 10.94 21.82
N ASN A 291 -32.17 12.20 22.24
CA ASN A 291 -32.86 13.30 21.56
C ASN A 291 -31.90 14.14 20.69
N ASN A 292 -30.68 13.63 20.48
CA ASN A 292 -29.63 14.30 19.72
C ASN A 292 -29.24 15.66 20.30
N GLN A 293 -29.37 15.84 21.62
CA GLN A 293 -28.88 17.00 22.34
C GLN A 293 -27.51 16.69 22.94
N VAL A 294 -26.61 17.68 22.89
CA VAL A 294 -25.30 17.56 23.55
C VAL A 294 -25.52 17.38 25.05
N ARG A 295 -24.84 16.41 25.64
CA ARG A 295 -24.88 16.12 27.07
C ARG A 295 -23.47 16.09 27.62
N LEU A 296 -23.30 16.71 28.80
CA LEU A 296 -22.11 16.56 29.63
C LEU A 296 -22.52 15.88 30.93
N LEU A 297 -21.99 14.69 31.20
CA LEU A 297 -22.23 13.94 32.43
C LEU A 297 -20.91 13.80 33.21
N MET A 298 -20.92 14.16 34.48
CA MET A 298 -19.81 13.94 35.41
C MET A 298 -20.29 13.07 36.56
N SER A 299 -19.57 12.00 36.84
CA SER A 299 -19.92 11.03 37.88
C SER A 299 -18.77 10.85 38.87
N GLN A 300 -19.08 11.01 40.15
CA GLN A 300 -18.21 10.65 41.26
C GLN A 300 -18.76 9.39 41.93
N PHE A 301 -17.91 8.38 42.10
CA PHE A 301 -18.30 7.10 42.69
C PHE A 301 -17.72 6.95 44.10
N ASP A 302 -18.50 6.35 44.99
CA ASP A 302 -18.07 5.90 46.33
C ASP A 302 -18.68 4.52 46.64
N ASP A 303 -18.43 3.99 47.84
CA ASP A 303 -18.95 2.66 48.25
C ASP A 303 -20.49 2.63 48.40
N SER A 304 -21.12 3.81 48.53
CA SER A 304 -22.56 3.96 48.71
C SER A 304 -23.35 4.17 47.42
N GLY A 305 -22.65 4.45 46.30
CA GLY A 305 -23.26 4.67 45.00
C GLY A 305 -22.51 5.71 44.15
N SER A 306 -23.25 6.62 43.53
CA SER A 306 -22.67 7.70 42.72
C SER A 306 -23.36 9.04 42.94
N ARG A 307 -22.62 10.11 42.67
CA ARG A 307 -23.12 11.49 42.57
C ARG A 307 -22.86 11.97 41.16
N GLU A 308 -23.91 12.43 40.52
CA GLU A 308 -23.88 12.76 39.10
C GLU A 308 -24.31 14.20 38.85
N LEU A 309 -23.56 14.89 38.00
CA LEU A 309 -23.92 16.18 37.44
C LEU A 309 -24.11 16.00 35.93
N SER A 310 -25.35 16.15 35.47
CA SER A 310 -25.71 16.12 34.06
C SER A 310 -26.07 17.52 33.59
N ILE A 311 -25.48 17.98 32.50
CA ILE A 311 -25.75 19.27 31.85
C ILE A 311 -26.23 18.99 30.43
N SER A 312 -27.38 19.57 30.10
CA SER A 312 -28.00 19.55 28.77
C SER A 312 -28.44 20.98 28.41
N PRO A 313 -28.75 21.28 27.14
CA PRO A 313 -29.17 22.62 26.72
C PRO A 313 -30.38 23.19 27.47
N GLN A 314 -31.25 22.31 27.98
CA GLN A 314 -32.49 22.71 28.63
C GLN A 314 -32.45 22.61 30.16
N GLN A 315 -31.47 21.88 30.70
CA GLN A 315 -31.50 21.47 32.10
C GLN A 315 -30.12 21.09 32.65
N ILE A 316 -29.87 21.49 33.89
CA ILE A 316 -28.79 21.00 34.75
C ILE A 316 -29.42 20.12 35.84
N THR A 317 -28.91 18.91 36.02
CA THR A 317 -29.40 17.94 37.01
C THR A 317 -28.25 17.49 37.90
N LEU A 318 -28.49 17.53 39.21
CA LEU A 318 -27.66 16.90 40.23
C LEU A 318 -28.43 15.69 40.76
N SER A 319 -27.83 14.51 40.71
CA SER A 319 -28.44 13.26 41.18
C SER A 319 -27.53 12.53 42.15
N GLN A 320 -28.12 11.86 43.13
CA GLN A 320 -27.45 10.88 43.96
C GLN A 320 -28.09 9.52 43.71
N LEU A 321 -27.28 8.54 43.32
CA LEU A 321 -27.69 7.17 43.09
C LEU A 321 -27.14 6.28 44.22
N ASP A 322 -27.87 5.21 44.55
CA ASP A 322 -27.35 4.15 45.42
C ASP A 322 -26.39 3.21 44.67
N SER A 323 -25.86 2.20 45.38
CA SER A 323 -24.95 1.21 44.80
C SER A 323 -25.61 0.30 43.74
N ALA A 324 -26.94 0.27 43.66
CA ALA A 324 -27.70 -0.41 42.62
C ALA A 324 -28.04 0.51 41.43
N GLY A 325 -27.66 1.78 41.48
CA GLY A 325 -27.95 2.79 40.46
C GLY A 325 -29.35 3.39 40.54
N GLN A 326 -30.09 3.20 41.64
CA GLN A 326 -31.39 3.83 41.84
C GLN A 326 -31.24 5.26 42.36
N THR A 327 -32.03 6.18 41.82
CA THR A 327 -32.03 7.59 42.23
C THR A 327 -32.58 7.76 43.65
N LEU A 328 -31.71 8.16 44.58
CA LEU A 328 -32.07 8.52 45.95
C LEU A 328 -32.55 9.97 46.06
N ASN A 329 -31.89 10.88 45.35
CA ASN A 329 -32.23 12.30 45.34
C ASN A 329 -31.89 12.93 43.99
N THR A 330 -32.66 13.94 43.59
CA THR A 330 -32.40 14.73 42.38
C THR A 330 -32.76 16.20 42.62
N SER A 331 -31.94 17.09 42.08
CA SER A 331 -32.21 18.53 42.00
C SER A 331 -31.95 19.00 40.59
N GLN A 332 -32.85 19.82 40.06
CA GLN A 332 -32.89 20.16 38.64
C GLN A 332 -33.09 21.66 38.48
N LEU A 333 -32.27 22.29 37.65
CA LEU A 333 -32.42 23.67 37.21
C LEU A 333 -32.75 23.67 35.72
N SER A 334 -33.88 24.24 35.33
CA SER A 334 -34.35 24.29 33.93
C SER A 334 -34.91 25.66 33.59
N LEU A 335 -35.35 25.85 32.35
CA LEU A 335 -36.10 27.04 31.92
C LEU A 335 -37.38 27.28 32.75
N ASN A 336 -37.95 26.22 33.35
CA ASN A 336 -39.14 26.30 34.20
C ASN A 336 -38.80 26.65 35.66
N GLY A 337 -37.52 26.90 35.97
CA GLY A 337 -37.03 27.25 37.31
C GLY A 337 -36.30 26.10 38.00
N LEU A 338 -36.15 26.24 39.32
CA LEU A 338 -35.47 25.29 40.20
C LEU A 338 -36.49 24.29 40.76
N ASN A 339 -36.25 23.00 40.52
CA ASN A 339 -36.94 21.89 41.16
C ASN A 339 -35.96 21.17 42.10
N CYS A 340 -36.15 21.34 43.41
CA CYS A 340 -35.33 20.70 44.42
C CYS A 340 -36.21 20.23 45.60
N ARG A 341 -35.73 19.21 46.32
CA ARG A 341 -36.34 18.81 47.59
C ARG A 341 -35.90 19.78 48.68
N LEU A 342 -36.86 20.43 49.32
CA LEU A 342 -36.63 21.18 50.55
C LEU A 342 -36.49 20.22 51.74
N LYS A 343 -35.65 20.58 52.71
CA LYS A 343 -35.60 19.86 53.98
C LYS A 343 -36.95 19.95 54.69
N GLN A 344 -37.33 18.91 55.40
CA GLN A 344 -38.48 18.92 56.31
C GLN A 344 -38.00 19.20 57.74
N TRP A 345 -38.89 19.66 58.61
CA TRP A 345 -38.56 19.87 60.03
C TRP A 345 -38.09 18.60 60.75
N SER A 346 -38.47 17.42 60.24
CA SER A 346 -38.02 16.11 60.73
C SER A 346 -36.59 15.76 60.29
N ASP A 347 -36.03 16.47 59.30
CA ASP A 347 -34.66 16.27 58.87
C ASP A 347 -33.68 16.90 59.89
N THR A 348 -32.41 16.49 59.84
CA THR A 348 -31.37 17.17 60.61
C THR A 348 -31.09 18.55 60.02
N LEU A 349 -31.52 19.59 60.73
CA LEU A 349 -31.36 21.00 60.34
C LEU A 349 -30.10 21.61 60.97
N VAL A 350 -29.34 22.35 60.17
CA VAL A 350 -28.23 23.21 60.62
C VAL A 350 -28.60 24.68 60.44
N GLU A 351 -27.88 25.58 61.14
CA GLU A 351 -28.09 27.02 60.99
C GLU A 351 -27.95 27.44 59.51
N GLY A 352 -28.90 28.25 59.05
CA GLY A 352 -28.99 28.72 57.66
C GLY A 352 -29.85 27.85 56.75
N ASP A 353 -30.19 26.61 57.14
CA ASP A 353 -31.04 25.73 56.33
C ASP A 353 -32.42 26.32 56.07
N ILE A 354 -32.90 26.18 54.83
CA ILE A 354 -34.30 26.45 54.45
C ILE A 354 -35.06 25.11 54.51
N TYR A 355 -36.15 25.07 55.29
CA TYR A 355 -36.95 23.86 55.49
C TYR A 355 -38.45 24.18 55.52
N VAL A 356 -39.27 23.13 55.35
CA VAL A 356 -40.72 23.18 55.51
C VAL A 356 -41.07 22.69 56.91
N ASP A 357 -41.72 23.56 57.69
CA ASP A 357 -42.12 23.23 59.06
C ASP A 357 -43.34 22.30 59.13
N GLU A 358 -43.71 21.88 60.34
CA GLU A 358 -44.89 21.03 60.61
C GLU A 358 -46.23 21.60 60.11
N ASN A 359 -46.29 22.91 59.82
CA ASN A 359 -47.46 23.61 59.32
C ASN A 359 -47.36 23.90 57.81
N ASN A 360 -46.43 23.27 57.09
CA ASN A 360 -46.15 23.50 55.67
C ASN A 360 -45.69 24.92 55.33
N VAL A 361 -45.02 25.60 56.27
CA VAL A 361 -44.47 26.95 56.07
C VAL A 361 -42.96 26.89 55.84
N LEU A 362 -42.49 27.63 54.84
CA LEU A 362 -41.05 27.79 54.58
C LEU A 362 -40.40 28.59 55.72
N LYS A 363 -39.41 28.01 56.39
CA LYS A 363 -38.63 28.65 57.44
C LYS A 363 -37.14 28.54 57.16
N GLN A 364 -36.38 29.48 57.73
CA GLN A 364 -34.93 29.37 57.83
C GLN A 364 -34.57 29.02 59.27
N LYS A 365 -33.77 27.97 59.45
CA LYS A 365 -33.22 27.64 60.77
C LYS A 365 -32.24 28.75 61.17
N ARG A 366 -32.67 29.59 62.10
CA ARG A 366 -31.79 30.52 62.83
C ARG A 366 -31.33 29.81 64.10
N GLY A 367 -30.08 30.05 64.50
CA GLY A 367 -29.38 29.47 65.68
C GLY A 367 -30.25 28.62 66.59
#